data_AF-A0A9R1J494-F1
#
_entry.id   AF-A0A9R1J494-F1
#
_cell.length_a   1.000
_cell.length_b   1.000
_cell.length_c   1.000
_cell.angle_alpha   90.00
_cell.angle_beta   90.00
_cell.angle_gamma   90.00
#
_symmetry.space_group_name_H-M   'P 1'
#
loop_
_entity.id
_entity.type
_entity.pdbx_description
1 polymer ?
#
loop_
_entity_poly.entity_id
_entity_poly.type
_entity_poly.pdbx_seq_one_letter_code
_entity_poly.pdbx_strand_id
1 'polypeptide(L)'
;MSSDGESTVAVKLFIDKENKRVLFAESDQDFVVVLFSFLTLPLGTIVRRLGKQSQVGCLDQLYKSVEDLGEDHFHTKPCKTMLLSPRNAAAGHLRRLKVQVDDIDQSQFYACSRHMGYFSSVPDVSCPFCFTNTMDKTIRDYNNPVEIFAKMRTKFIITDDLQVAPSSTGLMFSLMDKLELQEQENIEEVVLQLDSNKTVSLIARALLSKQPLTGLYFDVATTPDAATNVFQLLENLLVEVAQADEAEPMFKAIKMRLIQTNDDTLVLYAEVGHDFVELLFGLLCIPLGSIIKAYGEWSPNGCIDNLYKSANEEGCVKQECRSLLLSPKLPPFFGCSSNVLQVEELPPRRVNGYNHEMNPKNPVKVLVGHISRKVPQTLW
;
A
#
# COMPACT_ATOMS: atom_id res chain seq x y z
N MET A 1 -22.46 -18.64 15.48
CA MET A 1 -21.31 -18.73 16.40
C MET A 1 -20.32 -19.70 15.78
N SER A 2 -19.49 -19.19 14.86
CA SER A 2 -18.32 -19.89 14.33
C SER A 2 -17.16 -19.52 15.23
N SER A 3 -16.44 -20.52 15.72
CA SER A 3 -15.20 -20.34 16.46
C SER A 3 -14.19 -19.62 15.56
N ASP A 4 -13.98 -18.33 15.78
CA ASP A 4 -12.87 -17.58 15.19
C ASP A 4 -11.57 -18.08 15.85
N GLY A 5 -11.05 -19.20 15.35
CA GLY A 5 -9.63 -19.47 15.47
C GLY A 5 -8.91 -18.40 14.65
N GLU A 6 -8.10 -17.60 15.31
CA GLU A 6 -7.28 -16.58 14.65
C GLU A 6 -6.46 -17.25 13.54
N SER A 7 -6.64 -16.79 12.30
CA SER A 7 -5.97 -17.37 11.14
C SER A 7 -4.47 -17.09 11.22
N THR A 8 -3.64 -18.13 11.14
CA THR A 8 -2.17 -17.99 11.17
C THR A 8 -1.49 -18.57 9.94
N VAL A 9 -0.28 -18.09 9.66
CA VAL A 9 0.67 -18.72 8.73
C VAL A 9 1.88 -19.22 9.52
N ALA A 10 2.28 -20.47 9.27
CA ALA A 10 3.46 -21.07 9.86
C ALA A 10 4.69 -20.81 8.97
N VAL A 11 5.76 -20.30 9.56
CA VAL A 11 7.03 -20.04 8.89
C VAL A 11 8.14 -20.73 9.65
N LYS A 12 8.99 -21.49 8.96
CA LYS A 12 10.15 -22.14 9.57
C LYS A 12 11.32 -21.17 9.56
N LEU A 13 11.86 -20.83 10.71
CA LEU A 13 13.03 -19.98 10.89
C LEU A 13 14.26 -20.82 11.21
N PHE A 14 15.40 -20.43 10.65
CA PHE A 14 16.72 -20.95 11.01
C PHE A 14 17.45 -19.85 11.75
N ILE A 15 17.82 -20.12 13.00
CA ILE A 15 18.23 -19.11 13.96
C ILE A 15 19.61 -19.44 14.49
N ASP A 16 20.48 -18.45 14.48
CA ASP A 16 21.72 -18.44 15.24
C ASP A 16 21.39 -18.00 16.67
N LYS A 17 21.38 -18.96 17.61
CA LYS A 17 21.05 -18.70 19.02
C LYS A 17 22.08 -17.82 19.71
N GLU A 18 23.35 -17.96 19.34
CA GLU A 18 24.45 -17.30 20.02
C GLU A 18 24.42 -15.80 19.73
N ASN A 19 24.27 -15.45 18.46
CA ASN A 19 24.18 -14.06 18.01
C ASN A 19 22.75 -13.49 18.03
N LYS A 20 21.76 -14.28 18.45
CA LYS A 20 20.33 -13.92 18.47
C LYS A 20 19.86 -13.32 17.14
N ARG A 21 20.06 -14.07 16.06
CA ARG A 21 19.79 -13.63 14.70
C ARG A 21 19.04 -14.69 13.90
N VAL A 22 18.03 -14.28 13.15
CA VAL A 22 17.42 -15.12 12.11
C VAL A 22 18.34 -15.12 10.89
N LEU A 23 18.79 -16.30 10.47
CA LEU A 23 19.65 -16.46 9.30
C LEU A 23 18.83 -16.40 8.02
N PHE A 24 17.75 -17.19 7.98
CA PHE A 24 16.76 -17.20 6.92
C PHE A 24 15.50 -17.93 7.41
N ALA A 25 14.46 -17.86 6.61
CA ALA A 25 13.21 -18.57 6.78
C ALA A 25 12.93 -19.46 5.57
N GLU A 26 12.31 -20.62 5.80
CA GLU A 26 11.72 -21.46 4.78
C GLU A 26 10.19 -21.42 4.95
N SER A 27 9.46 -21.16 3.86
CA SER A 27 8.00 -21.17 3.89
C SER A 27 7.40 -21.70 2.60
N ASP A 28 6.14 -22.14 2.70
CA ASP A 28 5.29 -22.32 1.55
C ASP A 28 4.81 -20.99 0.95
N GLN A 29 3.93 -21.09 -0.04
CA GLN A 29 3.34 -19.98 -0.75
C GLN A 29 2.57 -19.00 0.15
N ASP A 30 1.96 -19.45 1.24
CA ASP A 30 1.00 -18.61 1.96
C ASP A 30 1.68 -17.40 2.63
N PHE A 31 2.87 -17.59 3.20
CA PHE A 31 3.64 -16.49 3.77
C PHE A 31 4.18 -15.54 2.69
N VAL A 32 4.67 -16.09 1.58
CA VAL A 32 5.23 -15.29 0.49
C VAL A 32 4.18 -14.38 -0.14
N VAL A 33 2.95 -14.85 -0.24
CA VAL A 33 1.81 -14.06 -0.70
C VAL A 33 1.48 -12.95 0.30
N VAL A 34 1.57 -13.21 1.60
CA VAL A 34 1.45 -12.17 2.65
C VAL A 34 2.53 -11.11 2.46
N LEU A 35 3.80 -11.50 2.30
CA LEU A 35 4.91 -10.56 2.10
C LEU A 35 4.70 -9.69 0.86
N PHE A 36 4.42 -10.31 -0.31
CA PHE A 36 4.20 -9.55 -1.54
C PHE A 36 2.95 -8.66 -1.46
N SER A 37 1.94 -9.02 -0.66
CA SER A 37 0.77 -8.15 -0.47
C SER A 37 1.10 -6.77 0.09
N PHE A 38 2.23 -6.62 0.81
CA PHE A 38 2.66 -5.33 1.37
C PHE A 38 2.85 -4.27 0.28
N LEU A 39 3.35 -4.66 -0.90
CA LEU A 39 3.55 -3.77 -2.05
C LEU A 39 2.23 -3.21 -2.60
N THR A 40 1.10 -3.85 -2.31
CA THR A 40 -0.22 -3.41 -2.79
C THR A 40 -0.95 -2.50 -1.80
N LEU A 41 -0.43 -2.36 -0.58
CA LEU A 41 -1.09 -1.60 0.48
C LEU A 41 -0.94 -0.09 0.24
N PRO A 42 -2.04 0.68 0.25
CA PRO A 42 -1.96 2.13 0.31
C PRO A 42 -1.24 2.60 1.57
N LEU A 43 -0.45 3.68 1.47
CA LEU A 43 0.27 4.25 2.62
C LEU A 43 -0.66 4.59 3.79
N GLY A 44 -1.86 5.10 3.53
CA GLY A 44 -2.87 5.39 4.55
C GLY A 44 -3.37 4.15 5.28
N THR A 45 -3.44 3.00 4.59
CA THR A 45 -3.74 1.72 5.25
C THR A 45 -2.60 1.33 6.20
N ILE A 46 -1.35 1.45 5.77
CA ILE A 46 -0.18 1.14 6.60
C ILE A 46 -0.19 2.00 7.88
N VAL A 47 -0.30 3.32 7.73
CA VAL A 47 -0.34 4.26 8.87
C VAL A 47 -1.47 3.93 9.84
N ARG A 48 -2.67 3.69 9.31
CA ARG A 48 -3.85 3.35 10.12
C ARG A 48 -3.67 2.04 10.89
N ARG A 49 -3.15 0.99 10.23
CA ARG A 49 -2.92 -0.32 10.87
C ARG A 49 -1.78 -0.30 11.88
N LEU A 50 -0.82 0.61 11.73
CA LEU A 50 0.24 0.88 12.71
C LEU A 50 -0.17 1.88 13.80
N GLY A 51 -1.48 2.14 13.97
CA GLY A 51 -1.97 3.00 15.04
C GLY A 51 -1.51 4.46 14.93
N LYS A 52 -1.21 4.93 13.71
CA LYS A 52 -0.72 6.30 13.44
C LYS A 52 0.64 6.59 14.09
N GLN A 53 1.45 5.53 14.20
CA GLN A 53 2.82 5.51 14.73
C GLN A 53 3.71 4.66 13.81
N SER A 54 3.54 4.81 12.50
CA SER A 54 4.33 4.11 11.50
C SER A 54 5.81 4.48 11.54
N GLN A 55 6.15 5.68 12.01
CA GLN A 55 7.50 6.26 12.01
C GLN A 55 8.09 6.39 10.60
N VAL A 56 7.24 6.31 9.56
CA VAL A 56 7.65 6.50 8.17
C VAL A 56 7.57 7.98 7.83
N GLY A 57 8.69 8.69 8.00
CA GLY A 57 8.78 10.11 7.71
C GLY A 57 7.68 10.91 8.43
N CYS A 58 6.92 11.71 7.68
CA CYS A 58 5.81 12.52 8.19
C CYS A 58 4.41 11.95 7.88
N LEU A 59 4.32 10.69 7.43
CA LEU A 59 3.04 10.10 7.03
C LEU A 59 2.03 10.01 8.19
N ASP A 60 2.51 9.81 9.42
CA ASP A 60 1.65 9.79 10.61
C ASP A 60 0.98 11.15 10.83
N GLN A 61 1.72 12.25 10.66
CA GLN A 61 1.24 13.62 10.81
C GLN A 61 0.31 14.01 9.67
N LEU A 62 0.63 13.56 8.45
CA LEU A 62 -0.23 13.74 7.28
C LEU A 62 -1.59 13.07 7.48
N TYR A 63 -1.60 11.82 7.95
CA TYR A 63 -2.83 11.09 8.25
C TYR A 63 -3.64 11.79 9.36
N LYS A 64 -2.99 12.19 10.47
CA LYS A 64 -3.63 12.94 11.56
C LYS A 64 -4.23 14.26 11.06
N SER A 65 -3.55 14.97 10.17
CA SER A 65 -4.07 16.22 9.59
C SER A 65 -5.38 15.99 8.83
N VAL A 66 -5.50 14.90 8.06
CA VAL A 66 -6.76 14.53 7.39
C VAL A 66 -7.85 14.20 8.41
N GLU A 67 -7.50 13.50 9.50
CA GLU A 67 -8.42 13.14 10.58
C GLU A 67 -8.97 14.37 11.31
N ASP A 68 -8.10 15.35 11.60
CA ASP A 68 -8.42 16.56 12.35
C ASP A 68 -9.23 17.60 11.54
N LEU A 69 -9.05 17.65 10.22
CA LEU A 69 -9.78 18.58 9.36
C LEU A 69 -11.30 18.31 9.34
N GLY A 70 -12.10 19.37 9.43
CA GLY A 70 -13.56 19.30 9.26
C GLY A 70 -13.99 18.76 7.88
N GLU A 71 -15.18 18.16 7.80
CA GLU A 71 -15.71 17.59 6.54
C GLU A 71 -15.91 18.64 5.44
N ASP A 72 -16.10 19.91 5.83
CA ASP A 72 -16.26 21.08 4.97
C ASP A 72 -14.98 21.47 4.22
N HIS A 73 -13.81 20.97 4.65
CA HIS A 73 -12.54 21.13 3.93
C HIS A 73 -12.40 20.15 2.76
N PHE A 74 -13.32 19.19 2.60
CA PHE A 74 -13.28 18.20 1.54
C PHE A 74 -14.39 18.46 0.53
N HIS A 75 -14.14 18.13 -0.75
CA HIS A 75 -15.12 18.33 -1.82
C HIS A 75 -16.45 17.59 -1.56
N THR A 76 -16.37 16.40 -0.95
CA THR A 76 -17.51 15.67 -0.41
C THR A 76 -17.10 14.97 0.89
N LYS A 77 -18.06 14.68 1.78
CA LYS A 77 -17.81 13.90 3.01
C LYS A 77 -17.13 12.53 2.72
N PRO A 78 -17.55 11.75 1.71
CA PRO A 78 -16.84 10.52 1.31
C PRO A 78 -15.36 10.71 0.98
N CYS A 79 -14.92 11.87 0.47
CA CYS A 79 -13.51 12.09 0.15
C CYS A 79 -12.60 11.97 1.38
N LYS A 80 -13.04 12.43 2.56
CA LYS A 80 -12.29 12.23 3.81
C LYS A 80 -12.15 10.74 4.13
N THR A 81 -13.22 9.98 3.96
CA THR A 81 -13.22 8.52 4.16
C THR A 81 -12.27 7.81 3.19
N MET A 82 -12.19 8.27 1.93
CA MET A 82 -11.26 7.70 0.94
C MET A 82 -9.80 7.83 1.37
N LEU A 83 -9.43 8.93 2.03
CA LEU A 83 -8.07 9.21 2.48
C LEU A 83 -7.72 8.46 3.77
N LEU A 84 -8.67 8.38 4.71
CA LEU A 84 -8.48 7.69 5.99
C LEU A 84 -8.57 6.16 5.86
N SER A 85 -9.37 5.68 4.91
CA SER A 85 -9.69 4.28 4.67
C SER A 85 -9.54 3.94 3.18
N PRO A 86 -8.33 4.05 2.62
CA PRO A 86 -8.11 3.84 1.19
C PRO A 86 -8.41 2.41 0.77
N ARG A 87 -8.85 2.25 -0.48
CA ARG A 87 -9.14 0.94 -1.07
C ARG A 87 -7.87 0.35 -1.68
N ASN A 88 -7.75 -0.97 -1.64
CA ASN A 88 -6.68 -1.68 -2.33
C ASN A 88 -7.21 -2.22 -3.67
N ALA A 89 -6.60 -1.80 -4.80
CA ALA A 89 -7.00 -2.24 -6.14
C ALA A 89 -6.79 -3.75 -6.36
N ALA A 90 -5.77 -4.33 -5.72
CA ALA A 90 -5.44 -5.75 -5.78
C ALA A 90 -6.25 -6.60 -4.79
N ALA A 91 -7.14 -6.00 -3.99
CA ALA A 91 -7.89 -6.71 -2.94
C ALA A 91 -8.66 -7.95 -3.45
N GLY A 92 -9.16 -7.91 -4.68
CA GLY A 92 -9.82 -9.07 -5.31
C GLY A 92 -8.91 -10.30 -5.42
N HIS A 93 -7.63 -10.10 -5.70
CA HIS A 93 -6.61 -11.16 -5.80
C HIS A 93 -6.12 -11.63 -4.43
N LEU A 94 -6.30 -10.80 -3.39
CA LEU A 94 -5.80 -11.01 -2.03
C LEU A 94 -6.84 -11.62 -1.08
N ARG A 95 -8.07 -11.90 -1.56
CA ARG A 95 -9.17 -12.43 -0.72
C ARG A 95 -8.86 -13.75 -0.01
N ARG A 96 -7.93 -14.54 -0.55
CA ARG A 96 -7.51 -15.84 0.01
C ARG A 96 -6.19 -15.76 0.78
N LEU A 97 -5.67 -14.56 1.05
CA LEU A 97 -4.58 -14.40 2.03
C LEU A 97 -5.01 -15.07 3.34
N LYS A 98 -4.17 -15.97 3.84
CA LYS A 98 -4.40 -16.62 5.14
C LYS A 98 -4.42 -15.61 6.29
N VAL A 99 -3.66 -14.53 6.18
CA VAL A 99 -3.61 -13.45 7.16
C VAL A 99 -3.78 -12.12 6.45
N GLN A 100 -4.80 -11.36 6.87
CA GLN A 100 -5.07 -10.02 6.33
C GLN A 100 -4.31 -8.97 7.15
N VAL A 101 -3.68 -8.02 6.44
CA VAL A 101 -3.03 -6.86 7.03
C VAL A 101 -4.03 -5.74 7.29
N ASP A 102 -4.96 -5.55 6.36
CA ASP A 102 -6.05 -4.59 6.47
C ASP A 102 -7.21 -5.19 7.29
N ASP A 103 -7.78 -4.40 8.19
CA ASP A 103 -8.98 -4.70 8.97
C ASP A 103 -10.27 -4.24 8.27
N ILE A 104 -10.16 -3.51 7.15
CA ILE A 104 -11.30 -3.14 6.32
C ILE A 104 -11.62 -4.25 5.32
N ASP A 105 -12.88 -4.69 5.28
CA ASP A 105 -13.35 -5.65 4.28
C ASP A 105 -13.46 -4.98 2.90
N GLN A 106 -12.38 -5.09 2.13
CA GLN A 106 -12.27 -4.57 0.77
C GLN A 106 -13.24 -5.22 -0.25
N SER A 107 -13.98 -6.28 0.15
CA SER A 107 -15.02 -6.91 -0.68
C SER A 107 -16.40 -6.23 -0.54
N GLN A 108 -16.56 -5.36 0.44
CA GLN A 108 -17.80 -4.64 0.69
C GLN A 108 -17.95 -3.43 -0.24
N PHE A 109 -19.17 -3.22 -0.70
CA PHE A 109 -19.61 -2.04 -1.42
C PHE A 109 -20.89 -1.53 -0.77
N TYR A 110 -21.34 -0.36 -1.17
CA TYR A 110 -22.46 0.34 -0.57
C TYR A 110 -23.45 0.76 -1.65
N ALA A 111 -24.74 0.59 -1.38
CA ALA A 111 -25.81 0.96 -2.28
C ALA A 111 -26.89 1.76 -1.54
N CYS A 112 -27.74 2.44 -2.29
CA CYS A 112 -28.93 3.07 -1.71
C CYS A 112 -30.00 2.02 -1.43
N SER A 113 -30.59 2.03 -0.24
CA SER A 113 -31.71 1.16 0.11
C SER A 113 -32.98 1.44 -0.69
N ARG A 114 -33.17 2.69 -1.14
CA ARG A 114 -34.36 3.17 -1.86
C ARG A 114 -34.22 3.23 -3.38
N HIS A 115 -33.00 3.13 -3.90
CA HIS A 115 -32.74 3.22 -5.33
C HIS A 115 -31.74 2.14 -5.74
N MET A 116 -32.15 1.26 -6.65
CA MET A 116 -31.35 0.13 -7.13
C MET A 116 -30.53 0.52 -8.36
N GLY A 117 -29.46 -0.22 -8.65
CA GLY A 117 -28.68 -0.08 -9.88
C GLY A 117 -27.44 0.81 -9.78
N TYR A 118 -27.21 1.48 -8.64
CA TYR A 118 -25.98 2.22 -8.36
C TYR A 118 -25.34 1.76 -7.05
N PHE A 119 -24.01 1.74 -7.03
CA PHE A 119 -23.24 1.37 -5.85
C PHE A 119 -21.98 2.21 -5.74
N SER A 120 -21.30 2.16 -4.60
CA SER A 120 -19.99 2.78 -4.39
C SER A 120 -19.08 1.87 -3.58
N SER A 121 -17.77 1.98 -3.78
CA SER A 121 -16.75 1.37 -2.93
C SER A 121 -16.49 2.16 -1.64
N VAL A 122 -17.10 3.34 -1.50
CA VAL A 122 -16.98 4.21 -0.33
C VAL A 122 -18.37 4.38 0.29
N PRO A 123 -18.52 4.30 1.62
CA PRO A 123 -19.81 4.54 2.25
C PRO A 123 -20.23 6.01 2.14
N ASP A 124 -21.50 6.27 2.46
CA ASP A 124 -22.07 7.61 2.62
C ASP A 124 -22.06 8.49 1.36
N VAL A 125 -21.82 7.91 0.19
CA VAL A 125 -21.95 8.61 -1.08
C VAL A 125 -23.42 8.98 -1.30
N SER A 126 -23.69 10.26 -1.57
CA SER A 126 -25.04 10.76 -1.81
C SER A 126 -25.70 10.02 -2.98
N CYS A 127 -26.93 9.56 -2.78
CA CYS A 127 -27.69 8.96 -3.87
C CYS A 127 -28.24 10.08 -4.78
N PRO A 128 -27.93 10.07 -6.10
CA PRO A 128 -28.35 11.14 -7.00
C PRO A 128 -29.87 11.23 -7.20
N PHE A 129 -30.61 10.18 -6.85
CA PHE A 129 -32.06 10.10 -7.01
C PHE A 129 -32.84 10.22 -5.70
N CYS A 130 -32.14 10.12 -4.57
CA CYS A 130 -32.75 10.26 -3.26
C CYS A 130 -32.11 11.47 -2.59
N PHE A 131 -32.78 12.62 -2.69
CA PHE A 131 -32.31 13.92 -2.22
C PHE A 131 -31.79 13.94 -0.76
N THR A 132 -32.15 12.95 0.04
CA THR A 132 -31.82 12.85 1.48
C THR A 132 -31.13 11.55 1.88
N ASN A 133 -30.94 10.59 0.98
CA ASN A 133 -30.34 9.29 1.33
C ASN A 133 -28.93 9.13 0.76
N THR A 134 -28.09 8.43 1.51
CA THR A 134 -26.75 8.03 1.10
C THR A 134 -26.69 6.54 0.76
N MET A 135 -25.57 6.11 0.20
CA MET A 135 -25.26 4.70 0.00
C MET A 135 -24.70 4.10 1.29
N ASP A 136 -25.58 3.52 2.10
CA ASP A 136 -25.29 2.94 3.42
C ASP A 136 -25.51 1.42 3.46
N LYS A 137 -26.33 0.89 2.54
CA LYS A 137 -26.63 -0.55 2.47
C LYS A 137 -25.42 -1.31 1.95
N THR A 138 -24.80 -2.13 2.81
CA THR A 138 -23.70 -3.01 2.42
C THR A 138 -24.15 -4.08 1.41
N ILE A 139 -23.35 -4.26 0.37
CA ILE A 139 -23.46 -5.34 -0.61
C ILE A 139 -22.08 -5.99 -0.77
N ARG A 140 -22.04 -7.25 -1.21
CA ARG A 140 -20.80 -7.98 -1.46
C ARG A 140 -20.73 -8.43 -2.89
N ASP A 141 -19.55 -8.27 -3.49
CA ASP A 141 -19.25 -8.83 -4.79
C ASP A 141 -18.64 -10.24 -4.62
N TYR A 142 -19.38 -11.28 -5.05
CA TYR A 142 -18.94 -12.66 -4.97
C TYR A 142 -18.22 -13.17 -6.24
N ASN A 143 -18.14 -12.37 -7.32
CA ASN A 143 -17.78 -12.85 -8.66
C ASN A 143 -16.44 -12.34 -9.19
N ASN A 144 -15.37 -12.53 -8.42
CA ASN A 144 -14.01 -12.33 -8.95
C ASN A 144 -13.24 -13.66 -8.99
N PRO A 145 -12.64 -14.03 -10.15
CA PRO A 145 -11.77 -15.19 -10.25
C PRO A 145 -10.54 -14.97 -9.38
N VAL A 146 -10.22 -15.96 -8.54
CA VAL A 146 -9.15 -15.83 -7.55
C VAL A 146 -7.88 -16.43 -8.10
N GLU A 147 -6.85 -15.60 -8.31
CA GLU A 147 -5.49 -16.11 -8.46
C GLU A 147 -4.51 -15.42 -7.53
N ILE A 148 -3.80 -16.27 -6.80
CA ILE A 148 -2.83 -15.93 -5.77
C ILE A 148 -1.45 -15.91 -6.43
N PHE A 149 -0.68 -14.85 -6.16
CA PHE A 149 0.55 -14.40 -6.84
C PHE A 149 1.62 -15.46 -7.11
N ALA A 150 1.74 -16.47 -6.24
CA ALA A 150 2.84 -17.43 -6.30
C ALA A 150 2.47 -18.73 -7.02
N LYS A 151 3.50 -19.43 -7.51
CA LYS A 151 3.39 -20.73 -8.16
C LYS A 151 3.07 -21.80 -7.12
N MET A 152 1.99 -22.57 -7.34
CA MET A 152 1.41 -23.55 -6.39
C MET A 152 2.32 -24.70 -5.89
N ARG A 153 3.61 -24.76 -6.25
CA ARG A 153 4.44 -25.96 -6.02
C ARG A 153 5.88 -25.72 -5.54
N THR A 154 6.22 -24.51 -5.08
CA THR A 154 7.58 -24.21 -4.61
C THR A 154 7.58 -23.80 -3.15
N LYS A 155 8.49 -24.38 -2.36
CA LYS A 155 8.94 -23.76 -1.12
C LYS A 155 9.80 -22.55 -1.47
N PHE A 156 9.87 -21.59 -0.56
CA PHE A 156 10.65 -20.39 -0.71
C PHE A 156 11.63 -20.26 0.44
N ILE A 157 12.79 -19.69 0.14
CA ILE A 157 13.74 -19.20 1.13
C ILE A 157 13.56 -17.68 1.20
N ILE A 158 13.48 -17.16 2.42
CA ILE A 158 13.33 -15.75 2.73
C ILE A 158 14.46 -15.35 3.66
N THR A 159 15.32 -14.42 3.26
CA THR A 159 16.37 -13.89 4.14
C THR A 159 15.78 -12.94 5.20
N ASP A 160 16.56 -12.60 6.23
CA ASP A 160 16.11 -11.67 7.28
C ASP A 160 15.64 -10.33 6.71
N ASP A 161 16.35 -9.79 5.72
CA ASP A 161 15.99 -8.58 4.97
C ASP A 161 14.87 -8.78 3.91
N LEU A 162 14.11 -9.87 4.03
CA LEU A 162 12.93 -10.21 3.22
C LEU A 162 13.19 -10.40 1.72
N GLN A 163 14.41 -10.74 1.32
CA GLN A 163 14.63 -11.22 -0.05
C GLN A 163 14.01 -12.62 -0.19
N VAL A 164 13.09 -12.77 -1.13
CA VAL A 164 12.38 -14.02 -1.42
C VAL A 164 12.96 -14.66 -2.67
N ALA A 165 13.25 -15.97 -2.60
CA ALA A 165 13.66 -16.78 -3.73
C ALA A 165 13.07 -18.20 -3.67
N PRO A 166 12.84 -18.87 -4.82
CA PRO A 166 12.43 -20.27 -4.82
C PRO A 166 13.50 -21.14 -4.15
N SER A 167 13.07 -22.03 -3.27
CA SER A 167 13.96 -22.92 -2.53
C SER A 167 14.66 -23.88 -3.49
N SER A 168 15.98 -23.96 -3.40
CA SER A 168 16.79 -24.99 -4.04
C SER A 168 17.97 -25.34 -3.14
N THR A 169 18.47 -26.57 -3.25
CA THR A 169 19.64 -27.00 -2.48
C THR A 169 20.86 -26.13 -2.77
N GLY A 170 21.05 -25.71 -4.03
CA GLY A 170 22.13 -24.81 -4.42
C GLY A 170 22.05 -23.46 -3.71
N LEU A 171 20.85 -22.85 -3.67
CA LEU A 171 20.63 -21.59 -2.96
C LEU A 171 20.91 -21.73 -1.46
N MET A 172 20.49 -22.85 -0.85
CA MET A 172 20.73 -23.13 0.56
C MET A 172 22.24 -23.18 0.87
N PHE A 173 23.03 -23.92 0.09
CA PHE A 173 24.49 -23.97 0.26
C PHE A 173 25.13 -22.60 0.05
N SER A 174 24.72 -21.85 -0.99
CA SER A 174 25.24 -20.49 -1.22
C SER A 174 24.92 -19.53 -0.07
N LEU A 175 23.76 -19.69 0.58
CA LEU A 175 23.41 -18.91 1.77
C LEU A 175 24.27 -19.30 2.97
N MET A 176 24.50 -20.60 3.18
CA MET A 176 25.39 -21.09 4.24
C MET A 176 26.82 -20.55 4.07
N ASP A 177 27.35 -20.58 2.84
CA ASP A 177 28.66 -20.02 2.50
C ASP A 177 28.70 -18.50 2.75
N LYS A 178 27.68 -17.77 2.31
CA LYS A 178 27.59 -16.30 2.47
C LYS A 178 27.47 -15.87 3.93
N LEU A 179 26.84 -16.69 4.75
CA LEU A 179 26.67 -16.45 6.19
C LEU A 179 27.89 -16.90 7.01
N GLU A 180 28.91 -17.48 6.36
CA GLU A 180 30.15 -17.99 6.98
C GLU A 180 29.90 -19.01 8.10
N LEU A 181 28.79 -19.77 8.00
CA LEU A 181 28.36 -20.69 9.07
C LEU A 181 29.41 -21.78 9.26
N GLN A 182 30.07 -21.82 10.43
CA GLN A 182 31.02 -22.89 10.76
C GLN A 182 30.29 -24.14 11.28
N GLU A 183 30.89 -25.33 11.13
CA GLU A 183 30.32 -26.63 11.53
C GLU A 183 29.89 -26.72 13.01
N GLN A 184 30.29 -25.76 13.85
CA GLN A 184 29.98 -25.68 15.28
C GLN A 184 28.88 -24.66 15.65
N GLU A 185 28.32 -23.92 14.70
CA GLU A 185 27.25 -22.97 15.00
C GLU A 185 25.97 -23.67 15.46
N ASN A 186 25.43 -23.22 16.59
CA ASN A 186 24.21 -23.76 17.19
C ASN A 186 22.97 -23.25 16.45
N ILE A 187 22.80 -23.69 15.20
CA ILE A 187 21.66 -23.36 14.35
C ILE A 187 20.44 -24.13 14.86
N GLU A 188 19.39 -23.39 15.20
CA GLU A 188 18.11 -23.96 15.59
C GLU A 188 17.04 -23.74 14.52
N GLU A 189 16.25 -24.78 14.27
CA GLU A 189 15.03 -24.68 13.50
C GLU A 189 13.84 -24.40 14.44
N VAL A 190 13.13 -23.30 14.21
CA VAL A 190 11.93 -22.91 14.98
C VAL A 190 10.78 -22.59 14.05
N VAL A 191 9.55 -23.01 14.40
CA VAL A 191 8.35 -22.62 13.65
C VAL A 191 7.70 -21.40 14.30
N LEU A 192 7.68 -20.28 13.58
CA LEU A 192 6.97 -19.06 13.97
C LEU A 192 5.54 -19.08 13.39
N GLN A 193 4.55 -18.92 14.26
CA GLN A 193 3.15 -18.69 13.86
C GLN A 193 2.90 -17.18 13.73
N LEU A 194 2.53 -16.74 12.53
CA LEU A 194 2.21 -15.36 12.20
C LEU A 194 0.70 -15.16 12.13
N ASP A 195 0.18 -14.38 13.06
CA ASP A 195 -1.18 -13.85 13.04
C ASP A 195 -1.22 -12.45 12.39
N SER A 196 -2.38 -11.79 12.41
CA SER A 196 -2.54 -10.44 11.85
C SER A 196 -1.66 -9.42 12.57
N ASN A 197 -1.54 -9.49 13.90
CA ASN A 197 -0.75 -8.54 14.69
C ASN A 197 0.76 -8.66 14.38
N LYS A 198 1.28 -9.89 14.31
CA LYS A 198 2.68 -10.14 13.93
C LYS A 198 2.96 -9.73 12.50
N THR A 199 2.00 -9.88 11.60
CA THR A 199 2.13 -9.45 10.21
C THR A 199 2.15 -7.93 10.08
N VAL A 200 1.31 -7.23 10.85
CA VAL A 200 1.35 -5.75 10.98
C VAL A 200 2.67 -5.30 11.60
N SER A 201 3.20 -6.00 12.61
CA SER A 201 4.53 -5.73 13.17
C SER A 201 5.64 -5.97 12.12
N LEU A 202 5.52 -7.02 11.32
CA LEU A 202 6.50 -7.36 10.29
C LEU A 202 6.59 -6.28 9.21
N ILE A 203 5.47 -5.75 8.72
CA ILE A 203 5.51 -4.64 7.75
C ILE A 203 6.12 -3.38 8.37
N ALA A 204 5.82 -3.06 9.64
CA ALA A 204 6.47 -1.94 10.34
C ALA A 204 7.99 -2.09 10.35
N ARG A 205 8.47 -3.28 10.73
CA ARG A 205 9.90 -3.60 10.77
C ARG A 205 10.53 -3.57 9.39
N ALA A 206 9.85 -4.07 8.36
CA ALA A 206 10.35 -4.03 6.97
C ALA A 206 10.51 -2.61 6.43
N LEU A 207 9.69 -1.66 6.90
CA LEU A 207 9.77 -0.26 6.50
C LEU A 207 10.92 0.51 7.20
N LEU A 208 11.40 -0.01 8.35
CA LEU A 208 12.28 0.70 9.27
C LEU A 208 13.62 -0.01 9.56
N SER A 209 13.75 -1.29 9.22
CA SER A 209 14.91 -2.12 9.54
C SER A 209 15.29 -3.04 8.39
N LYS A 210 16.58 -3.39 8.34
CA LYS A 210 17.12 -4.45 7.46
C LYS A 210 17.05 -5.85 8.07
N GLN A 211 16.59 -5.98 9.30
CA GLN A 211 16.51 -7.27 10.02
C GLN A 211 15.11 -7.52 10.61
N PRO A 212 14.04 -7.43 9.81
CA PRO A 212 12.68 -7.52 10.32
C PRO A 212 12.29 -8.89 10.88
N LEU A 213 12.82 -10.02 10.39
CA LEU A 213 12.51 -11.33 10.96
C LEU A 213 13.19 -11.54 12.31
N THR A 214 14.46 -11.15 12.42
CA THR A 214 15.20 -11.12 13.70
C THR A 214 14.48 -10.24 14.71
N GLY A 215 14.16 -9.01 14.33
CA GLY A 215 13.46 -8.07 15.21
C GLY A 215 12.09 -8.59 15.64
N LEU A 216 11.34 -9.23 14.75
CA LEU A 216 10.05 -9.82 15.06
C LEU A 216 10.15 -11.02 16.01
N TYR A 217 11.11 -11.91 15.78
CA TYR A 217 11.27 -13.14 16.56
C TYR A 217 11.77 -12.86 17.98
N PHE A 218 12.77 -11.99 18.14
CA PHE A 218 13.35 -11.64 19.44
C PHE A 218 12.65 -10.48 20.15
N ASP A 219 11.56 -9.96 19.56
CA ASP A 219 10.80 -8.81 20.07
C ASP A 219 11.68 -7.58 20.38
N VAL A 220 12.64 -7.30 19.49
CA VAL A 220 13.51 -6.13 19.62
C VAL A 220 12.68 -4.88 19.36
N ALA A 221 12.81 -3.85 20.20
CA ALA A 221 12.10 -2.59 19.99
C ALA A 221 12.48 -1.97 18.63
N THR A 222 11.48 -1.55 17.84
CA THR A 222 11.70 -0.71 16.66
C THR A 222 12.13 0.68 17.12
N THR A 223 13.43 0.90 17.29
CA THR A 223 13.97 2.25 17.43
C THR A 223 14.11 2.85 16.04
N PRO A 224 13.62 4.08 15.80
CA PRO A 224 14.02 4.80 14.61
C PRO A 224 15.52 5.07 14.79
N ASP A 225 16.35 4.47 13.93
CA ASP A 225 17.76 4.85 13.90
C ASP A 225 17.82 6.37 13.72
N ALA A 226 18.46 7.01 14.69
CA ALA A 226 18.48 8.45 14.83
C ALA A 226 18.99 9.09 13.52
N ALA A 227 18.20 10.02 12.99
CA ALA A 227 18.49 10.81 11.79
C ALA A 227 18.70 9.99 10.51
N THR A 228 17.61 9.57 9.87
CA THR A 228 17.66 9.23 8.44
C THR A 228 18.16 10.45 7.68
N ASN A 229 19.28 10.30 6.97
CA ASN A 229 19.79 11.22 5.96
C ASN A 229 18.76 11.37 4.82
N VAL A 230 17.71 12.16 5.05
CA VAL A 230 16.77 12.64 4.01
C VAL A 230 17.56 13.28 2.87
N PHE A 231 18.75 13.82 3.17
CA PHE A 231 19.68 14.40 2.21
C PHE A 231 20.21 13.42 1.16
N GLN A 232 20.40 12.12 1.46
CA GLN A 232 20.93 11.16 0.48
C GLN A 232 19.88 10.79 -0.59
N LEU A 233 18.60 10.69 -0.20
CA LEU A 233 17.48 10.45 -1.12
C LEU A 233 17.20 11.67 -2.01
N LEU A 234 17.34 12.88 -1.45
CA LEU A 234 17.22 14.14 -2.21
C LEU A 234 18.37 14.31 -3.21
N GLU A 235 19.61 13.94 -2.84
CA GLU A 235 20.76 13.98 -3.75
C GLU A 235 20.56 13.07 -4.97
N ASN A 236 20.09 11.83 -4.79
CA ASN A 236 19.84 10.93 -5.93
C ASN A 236 18.73 11.45 -6.86
N LEU A 237 17.66 12.02 -6.31
CA LEU A 237 16.58 12.68 -7.06
C LEU A 237 17.07 13.92 -7.82
N LEU A 238 17.91 14.75 -7.19
CA LEU A 238 18.47 15.96 -7.81
C LEU A 238 19.49 15.63 -8.90
N VAL A 239 20.26 14.55 -8.75
CA VAL A 239 21.24 14.08 -9.75
C VAL A 239 20.54 13.55 -11.01
N GLU A 240 19.43 12.82 -10.88
CA GLU A 240 18.65 12.37 -12.04
C GLU A 240 17.98 13.54 -12.78
N VAL A 241 17.47 14.54 -12.05
CA VAL A 241 16.89 15.75 -12.65
C VAL A 241 17.95 16.63 -13.32
N ALA A 242 19.18 16.66 -12.79
CA ALA A 242 20.30 17.41 -13.37
C ALA A 242 20.92 16.76 -14.63
N GLN A 243 20.64 15.48 -14.89
CA GLN A 243 21.09 14.77 -16.10
C GLN A 243 20.04 14.76 -17.22
N ALA A 244 18.82 15.22 -16.95
CA ALA A 244 17.77 15.40 -17.96
C ALA A 244 17.86 16.79 -18.60
N ASP A 245 18.73 16.94 -19.59
CA ASP A 245 18.74 18.12 -20.46
C ASP A 245 17.41 18.26 -21.22
N GLU A 246 16.87 19.48 -21.23
CA GLU A 246 15.74 19.99 -22.03
C GLU A 246 14.46 19.14 -22.15
N ALA A 247 14.06 18.41 -21.10
CA ALA A 247 12.67 17.93 -21.00
C ALA A 247 11.80 18.99 -20.31
N GLU A 248 10.67 19.37 -20.91
CA GLU A 248 9.63 20.13 -20.19
C GLU A 248 9.34 19.40 -18.86
N PRO A 249 9.22 20.12 -17.73
CA PRO A 249 8.96 19.48 -16.46
C PRO A 249 7.72 18.59 -16.59
N MET A 250 7.86 17.30 -16.28
CA MET A 250 6.79 16.29 -16.41
C MET A 250 5.48 16.69 -15.69
N PHE A 251 5.55 17.69 -14.81
CA PHE A 251 4.42 18.18 -14.03
C PHE A 251 4.38 19.70 -14.05
N LYS A 252 3.15 20.23 -14.02
CA LYS A 252 2.92 21.65 -13.79
C LYS A 252 3.50 22.03 -12.43
N ALA A 253 4.45 22.96 -12.42
CA ALA A 253 5.08 23.43 -11.20
C ALA A 253 4.02 23.92 -10.19
N ILE A 254 4.01 23.30 -9.01
CA ILE A 254 3.13 23.70 -7.91
C ILE A 254 3.81 24.85 -7.18
N LYS A 255 3.14 26.01 -7.14
CA LYS A 255 3.65 27.18 -6.46
C LYS A 255 3.34 27.08 -4.97
N MET A 256 4.37 27.16 -4.14
CA MET A 256 4.26 27.31 -2.69
C MET A 256 5.05 28.53 -2.24
N ARG A 257 4.59 29.16 -1.15
CA ARG A 257 5.34 30.22 -0.49
C ARG A 257 5.85 29.68 0.84
N LEU A 258 7.17 29.68 0.99
CA LEU A 258 7.81 29.30 2.25
C LEU A 258 7.98 30.55 3.11
N ILE A 259 7.58 30.44 4.38
CA ILE A 259 7.82 31.45 5.40
C ILE A 259 8.91 30.91 6.31
N GLN A 260 10.02 31.64 6.38
CA GLN A 260 11.24 31.23 7.08
C GLN A 260 11.71 32.31 8.06
N THR A 261 12.62 31.95 8.95
CA THR A 261 13.28 32.89 9.85
C THR A 261 14.10 33.92 9.07
N ASN A 262 14.35 35.09 9.68
CA ASN A 262 15.09 36.18 9.02
C ASN A 262 16.55 35.83 8.69
N ASP A 263 17.10 34.79 9.32
CA ASP A 263 18.43 34.25 9.08
C ASP A 263 18.43 33.05 8.12
N ASP A 264 17.28 32.73 7.53
CA ASP A 264 17.05 31.65 6.56
C ASP A 264 17.40 30.24 7.09
N THR A 265 17.50 30.07 8.41
CA THR A 265 17.91 28.80 9.03
C THR A 265 16.76 27.80 9.19
N LEU A 266 15.52 28.27 9.32
CA LEU A 266 14.35 27.42 9.60
C LEU A 266 13.14 27.82 8.75
N VAL A 267 12.53 26.83 8.09
CA VAL A 267 11.19 26.96 7.51
C VAL A 267 10.16 26.83 8.62
N LEU A 268 9.34 27.87 8.82
CA LEU A 268 8.30 27.90 9.84
C LEU A 268 7.02 27.21 9.34
N TYR A 269 6.54 27.62 8.17
CA TYR A 269 5.40 27.01 7.51
C TYR A 269 5.39 27.34 6.01
N ALA A 270 4.57 26.59 5.25
CA ALA A 270 4.34 26.83 3.84
C ALA A 270 2.89 27.25 3.60
N GLU A 271 2.69 28.34 2.86
CA GLU A 271 1.38 28.69 2.29
C GLU A 271 1.27 28.02 0.92
N VAL A 272 0.26 27.17 0.75
CA VAL A 272 0.15 26.26 -0.38
C VAL A 272 -1.24 26.33 -1.01
N GLY A 273 -1.29 26.08 -2.32
CA GLY A 273 -2.56 25.93 -3.04
C GLY A 273 -3.24 24.59 -2.76
N HIS A 274 -4.52 24.52 -3.13
CA HIS A 274 -5.33 23.29 -3.05
C HIS A 274 -4.67 22.11 -3.78
N ASP A 275 -4.01 22.38 -4.91
CA ASP A 275 -3.35 21.39 -5.77
C ASP A 275 -2.21 20.67 -5.04
N PHE A 276 -1.48 21.38 -4.17
CA PHE A 276 -0.46 20.80 -3.31
C PHE A 276 -1.08 19.95 -2.19
N VAL A 277 -2.16 20.43 -1.56
CA VAL A 277 -2.84 19.69 -0.49
C VAL A 277 -3.45 18.40 -1.03
N GLU A 278 -4.09 18.45 -2.21
CA GLU A 278 -4.63 17.28 -2.90
C GLU A 278 -3.52 16.28 -3.24
N LEU A 279 -2.35 16.76 -3.67
CA LEU A 279 -1.18 15.92 -3.92
C LEU A 279 -0.70 15.23 -2.64
N LEU A 280 -0.48 16.01 -1.56
CA LEU A 280 0.01 15.48 -0.28
C LEU A 280 -0.96 14.46 0.31
N PHE A 281 -2.24 14.81 0.45
CA PHE A 281 -3.24 13.87 0.97
C PHE A 281 -3.41 12.66 0.04
N GLY A 282 -3.32 12.86 -1.28
CA GLY A 282 -3.37 11.80 -2.28
C GLY A 282 -2.33 10.70 -2.06
N LEU A 283 -1.16 11.01 -1.47
CA LEU A 283 -0.13 10.01 -1.13
C LEU A 283 -0.68 8.87 -0.25
N LEU A 284 -1.65 9.15 0.62
CA LEU A 284 -2.26 8.13 1.48
C LEU A 284 -2.99 7.05 0.68
N CYS A 285 -3.44 7.36 -0.53
CA CYS A 285 -4.09 6.40 -1.43
C CYS A 285 -3.09 5.61 -2.30
N ILE A 286 -1.83 6.01 -2.34
CA ILE A 286 -0.83 5.41 -3.23
C ILE A 286 -0.31 4.10 -2.62
N PRO A 287 -0.34 3.00 -3.39
CA PRO A 287 0.25 1.73 -2.95
C PRO A 287 1.77 1.80 -2.81
N LEU A 288 2.31 1.07 -1.85
CA LEU A 288 3.75 1.04 -1.54
C LEU A 288 4.63 0.69 -2.75
N GLY A 289 4.22 -0.29 -3.56
CA GLY A 289 4.93 -0.68 -4.79
C GLY A 289 4.93 0.42 -5.86
N SER A 290 3.90 1.28 -5.90
CA SER A 290 3.88 2.43 -6.80
C SER A 290 4.88 3.51 -6.37
N ILE A 291 5.09 3.67 -5.05
CA ILE A 291 6.12 4.57 -4.51
C ILE A 291 7.51 4.06 -4.91
N ILE A 292 7.81 2.78 -4.66
CA ILE A 292 9.11 2.19 -5.01
C ILE A 292 9.36 2.26 -6.52
N LYS A 293 8.34 2.02 -7.35
CA LYS A 293 8.45 2.20 -8.81
C LYS A 293 8.82 3.62 -9.20
N ALA A 294 8.21 4.62 -8.57
CA ALA A 294 8.41 6.03 -8.93
C ALA A 294 9.76 6.60 -8.46
N TYR A 295 10.27 6.12 -7.32
CA TYR A 295 11.49 6.65 -6.69
C TYR A 295 12.69 5.68 -6.75
N GLY A 296 12.52 4.49 -7.33
CA GLY A 296 13.55 3.47 -7.48
C GLY A 296 13.78 2.62 -6.23
N GLU A 297 13.93 3.26 -5.07
CA GLU A 297 14.17 2.61 -3.79
C GLU A 297 13.39 3.29 -2.65
N TRP A 298 13.09 2.53 -1.60
CA TRP A 298 12.59 3.00 -0.33
C TRP A 298 13.72 3.59 0.53
N SER A 299 13.36 4.13 1.68
CA SER A 299 14.30 4.65 2.68
C SER A 299 15.40 3.62 3.01
N PRO A 300 16.68 4.05 3.12
CA PRO A 300 17.83 3.16 3.31
C PRO A 300 17.81 2.34 4.60
N ASN A 301 16.94 2.69 5.55
CA ASN A 301 16.83 2.00 6.83
C ASN A 301 15.90 0.78 6.75
N GLY A 302 14.98 0.73 5.76
CA GLY A 302 14.09 -0.41 5.55
C GLY A 302 14.66 -1.44 4.57
N CYS A 303 13.91 -2.52 4.36
CA CYS A 303 14.24 -3.59 3.39
C CYS A 303 13.09 -3.93 2.44
N ILE A 304 12.03 -3.12 2.40
CA ILE A 304 10.86 -3.41 1.55
C ILE A 304 11.20 -3.50 0.05
N ASP A 305 12.27 -2.83 -0.39
CA ASP A 305 12.77 -2.92 -1.76
C ASP A 305 13.17 -4.33 -2.16
N ASN A 306 13.61 -5.16 -1.21
CA ASN A 306 13.94 -6.55 -1.48
C ASN A 306 12.70 -7.35 -1.89
N LEU A 307 11.52 -7.04 -1.32
CA LEU A 307 10.27 -7.63 -1.79
C LEU A 307 9.93 -7.20 -3.20
N TYR A 308 10.13 -5.91 -3.53
CA TYR A 308 9.91 -5.39 -4.87
C TYR A 308 10.85 -6.06 -5.89
N LYS A 309 12.15 -6.13 -5.57
CA LYS A 309 13.18 -6.82 -6.37
C LYS A 309 12.83 -8.31 -6.55
N SER A 310 12.50 -9.01 -5.48
CA SER A 310 12.09 -10.42 -5.51
C SER A 310 10.80 -10.69 -6.29
N ALA A 311 9.86 -9.76 -6.33
CA ALA A 311 8.65 -9.90 -7.16
C ALA A 311 8.97 -9.81 -8.67
N ASN A 312 10.07 -9.14 -9.03
CA ASN A 312 10.55 -9.05 -10.40
C ASN A 312 11.36 -10.30 -10.82
N GLU A 313 11.96 -11.01 -9.87
CA GLU A 313 12.72 -12.24 -10.12
C GLU A 313 11.86 -13.38 -10.68
N GLU A 314 12.51 -14.29 -11.42
CA GLU A 314 11.86 -15.46 -12.01
C GLU A 314 11.51 -16.50 -10.93
N GLY A 315 10.31 -17.08 -11.04
CA GLY A 315 9.85 -18.17 -10.17
C GLY A 315 9.20 -17.73 -8.85
N CYS A 316 9.32 -16.46 -8.45
CA CYS A 316 8.66 -15.93 -7.25
C CYS A 316 7.17 -15.63 -7.47
N VAL A 317 6.84 -14.95 -8.57
CA VAL A 317 5.50 -14.45 -8.88
C VAL A 317 5.11 -14.88 -10.29
N LYS A 318 3.84 -15.24 -10.49
CA LYS A 318 3.29 -15.51 -11.83
C LYS A 318 3.42 -14.26 -12.71
N GLN A 319 3.83 -14.45 -13.97
CA GLN A 319 4.10 -13.35 -14.89
C GLN A 319 2.89 -12.39 -15.04
N GLU A 320 1.68 -12.94 -15.10
CA GLU A 320 0.42 -12.17 -15.18
C GLU A 320 0.09 -11.36 -13.93
N CYS A 321 0.68 -11.71 -12.77
CA CYS A 321 0.47 -11.01 -11.51
C CYS A 321 1.56 -9.98 -11.19
N ARG A 322 2.67 -9.94 -11.94
CA ARG A 322 3.80 -9.03 -11.64
C ARG A 322 3.40 -7.57 -11.66
N SER A 323 2.59 -7.16 -12.64
CA SER A 323 2.13 -5.77 -12.74
C SER A 323 1.29 -5.33 -11.54
N LEU A 324 0.59 -6.26 -10.86
CA LEU A 324 -0.17 -5.96 -9.64
C LEU A 324 0.73 -5.58 -8.46
N LEU A 325 2.00 -6.03 -8.44
CA LEU A 325 2.95 -5.79 -7.36
C LEU A 325 3.97 -4.70 -7.71
N LEU A 326 4.47 -4.71 -8.94
CA LEU A 326 5.51 -3.80 -9.43
C LEU A 326 4.94 -2.50 -10.02
N SER A 327 3.65 -2.48 -10.36
CA SER A 327 2.95 -1.29 -10.84
C SER A 327 1.50 -1.26 -10.35
N PRO A 328 1.27 -1.37 -9.03
CA PRO A 328 -0.07 -1.40 -8.47
C PRO A 328 -0.83 -0.13 -8.87
N LYS A 329 -2.09 -0.33 -9.26
CA LYS A 329 -2.98 0.73 -9.74
C LYS A 329 -3.81 1.29 -8.60
N LEU A 330 -4.37 2.47 -8.80
CA LEU A 330 -5.37 3.03 -7.92
C LEU A 330 -6.75 2.41 -8.18
N PRO A 331 -7.54 2.19 -7.12
CA PRO A 331 -8.97 1.96 -7.26
C PRO A 331 -9.66 3.08 -8.06
N PRO A 332 -10.77 2.80 -8.78
CA PRO A 332 -11.60 3.82 -9.42
C PRO A 332 -11.92 4.97 -8.48
N PHE A 333 -11.75 6.19 -8.99
CA PHE A 333 -11.97 7.46 -8.33
C PHE A 333 -10.97 7.86 -7.21
N PHE A 334 -9.95 7.07 -6.91
CA PHE A 334 -8.93 7.38 -5.88
C PHE A 334 -7.77 8.25 -6.40
N GLY A 335 -7.64 8.46 -7.70
CA GLY A 335 -6.62 9.29 -8.35
C GLY A 335 -6.69 10.77 -8.00
N CYS A 336 -5.54 11.41 -7.88
CA CYS A 336 -5.40 12.85 -7.65
C CYS A 336 -5.26 13.59 -8.99
N SER A 337 -5.81 14.80 -9.10
CA SER A 337 -5.71 15.60 -10.32
C SER A 337 -4.25 15.96 -10.68
N SER A 338 -3.41 16.12 -9.65
CA SER A 338 -2.00 16.48 -9.77
C SER A 338 -1.06 15.28 -9.99
N ASN A 339 -1.56 14.06 -10.28
CA ASN A 339 -0.87 12.75 -10.30
C ASN A 339 0.66 12.73 -10.58
N VAL A 340 1.48 13.22 -9.64
CA VAL A 340 2.95 13.35 -9.80
C VAL A 340 3.63 12.00 -9.95
N LEU A 341 3.04 10.95 -9.38
CA LEU A 341 3.59 9.60 -9.45
C LEU A 341 3.09 8.81 -10.66
N GLN A 342 2.21 9.41 -11.49
CA GLN A 342 1.62 8.80 -12.68
C GLN A 342 1.02 7.41 -12.41
N VAL A 343 0.46 7.20 -11.22
CA VAL A 343 -0.16 5.93 -10.87
C VAL A 343 -1.47 5.80 -11.63
N GLU A 344 -1.59 4.76 -12.45
CA GLU A 344 -2.78 4.51 -13.24
C GLU A 344 -3.98 4.17 -12.34
N GLU A 345 -5.16 4.65 -12.72
CA GLU A 345 -6.42 4.31 -12.06
C GLU A 345 -7.15 3.20 -12.82
N LEU A 346 -7.73 2.24 -12.09
CA LEU A 346 -8.59 1.22 -12.68
C LEU A 346 -9.92 1.82 -13.18
N PRO A 347 -10.52 1.24 -14.24
CA PRO A 347 -11.84 1.65 -14.68
C PRO A 347 -12.92 1.29 -13.64
N PRO A 348 -14.06 2.00 -13.63
CA PRO A 348 -15.18 1.71 -12.74
C PRO A 348 -15.58 0.23 -12.75
N ARG A 349 -15.85 -0.31 -11.56
CA ARG A 349 -16.14 -1.73 -11.37
C ARG A 349 -17.54 -2.09 -11.84
N ARG A 350 -17.73 -3.39 -12.04
CA ARG A 350 -19.04 -4.00 -12.24
C ARG A 350 -19.35 -4.89 -11.05
N VAL A 351 -20.53 -4.72 -10.47
CA VAL A 351 -21.06 -5.58 -9.41
C VAL A 351 -22.39 -6.13 -9.89
N ASN A 352 -22.59 -7.44 -9.76
CA ASN A 352 -23.81 -8.10 -10.24
C ASN A 352 -25.06 -7.49 -9.60
N GLY A 353 -26.06 -7.17 -10.43
CA GLY A 353 -27.28 -6.49 -10.01
C GLY A 353 -27.17 -4.96 -9.93
N TYR A 354 -26.01 -4.39 -10.29
CA TYR A 354 -25.78 -2.95 -10.32
C TYR A 354 -25.19 -2.49 -11.65
N ASN A 355 -25.68 -1.35 -12.15
CA ASN A 355 -25.36 -0.85 -13.48
C ASN A 355 -24.11 0.06 -13.46
N HIS A 356 -23.89 0.84 -12.39
CA HIS A 356 -22.81 1.84 -12.34
C HIS A 356 -22.20 2.00 -10.94
N GLU A 357 -20.87 2.06 -10.87
CA GLU A 357 -20.14 2.54 -9.69
C GLU A 357 -20.16 4.07 -9.66
N MET A 358 -20.54 4.64 -8.52
CA MET A 358 -20.65 6.07 -8.30
C MET A 358 -19.30 6.67 -7.94
N ASN A 359 -18.99 7.82 -8.56
CA ASN A 359 -17.84 8.62 -8.18
C ASN A 359 -18.10 9.32 -6.84
N PRO A 360 -17.38 8.96 -5.75
CA PRO A 360 -17.57 9.59 -4.45
C PRO A 360 -17.25 11.08 -4.47
N LYS A 361 -16.30 11.51 -5.31
CA LYS A 361 -15.92 12.92 -5.47
C LYS A 361 -17.00 13.72 -6.19
N ASN A 362 -17.83 13.10 -7.01
CA ASN A 362 -18.89 13.82 -7.71
C ASN A 362 -20.11 12.92 -7.98
N PRO A 363 -20.96 12.71 -6.95
CA PRO A 363 -22.11 11.82 -7.05
C PRO A 363 -23.20 12.36 -8.00
N VAL A 364 -23.21 13.66 -8.31
CA VAL A 364 -24.28 14.30 -9.10
C VAL A 364 -24.02 14.24 -10.61
N LYS A 365 -22.75 14.19 -11.06
CA LYS A 365 -22.38 14.20 -12.49
C LYS A 365 -22.94 13.03 -13.32
N VAL A 366 -23.28 11.89 -12.70
CA VAL A 366 -23.87 10.72 -13.40
C VAL A 366 -25.22 11.07 -14.05
N LEU A 367 -25.95 12.06 -13.54
CA LEU A 367 -27.20 12.56 -14.12
C LEU A 367 -27.01 13.18 -15.51
N VAL A 368 -25.92 13.93 -15.72
CA VAL A 368 -25.74 14.72 -16.95
C VAL A 368 -25.44 13.82 -18.15
N GLY A 369 -24.66 12.75 -17.96
CA GLY A 369 -24.36 11.79 -19.04
C GLY A 369 -25.56 10.98 -19.53
N HIS A 370 -26.58 10.77 -18.69
CA HIS A 370 -27.83 10.10 -19.08
C HIS A 370 -28.86 11.06 -19.67
N ILE A 371 -28.87 12.33 -19.26
CA ILE A 371 -29.75 13.36 -19.83
C ILE A 371 -29.23 13.86 -21.20
N SER A 372 -27.91 13.87 -21.43
CA SER A 372 -27.31 14.30 -22.70
C SER A 372 -27.52 13.36 -23.90
N ARG A 373 -28.25 12.24 -23.78
CA ARG A 373 -28.65 11.43 -24.95
C ARG A 373 -29.87 11.96 -25.71
N LYS A 374 -30.46 13.11 -25.31
CA LYS A 374 -31.64 13.69 -26.00
C LYS A 374 -31.66 15.21 -26.16
N VAL A 375 -30.51 15.88 -26.22
CA VAL A 375 -30.47 17.29 -26.66
C VAL A 375 -29.28 17.49 -27.60
N PRO A 376 -29.48 17.97 -28.84
CA PRO A 376 -28.38 18.28 -29.75
C PRO A 376 -27.46 19.32 -29.10
N GLN A 377 -26.16 19.08 -29.16
CA GLN A 377 -25.15 20.05 -28.77
C GLN A 377 -25.26 21.30 -29.65
N THR A 378 -25.62 22.43 -29.05
CA THR A 378 -25.22 23.75 -29.56
C THR A 378 -24.66 24.60 -28.41
N LEU A 379 -23.34 24.78 -28.49
CA LEU A 379 -22.56 25.99 -28.21
C LEU A 379 -22.34 26.45 -26.75
N TRP A 380 -21.05 26.40 -26.40
CA TRP A 380 -20.24 27.06 -25.35
C TRP A 380 -20.36 26.58 -23.91
#